data_AF-A0A2Z2HRI8-F1
#
_entry.id   AF-A0A2Z2HRI8-F1
#
_cell.length_a   1.000
_cell.length_b   1.000
_cell.length_c   1.000
_cell.angle_alpha   90.00
_cell.angle_beta   90.00
_cell.angle_gamma   90.00
#
_symmetry.space_group_name_H-M   'P 1'
#
loop_
_entity.id
_entity.type
_entity.pdbx_description
1 polymer ?
#
loop_
_entity_poly.entity_id
_entity_poly.type
_entity_poly.pdbx_seq_one_letter_code
_entity_poly.pdbx_strand_id
1 'polypeptide(L)' 'MSTDQSDTKWTPMTSREHTSAPRCVNCGTQVTRQFARVFGDNRDVVHACPECATYREMKTSDFIPKDAR' A
#
# COMPACT_ATOMS: atom_id res chain seq x y z
N MET A 1 21.56 -37.14 33.29
CA MET A 1 20.53 -37.21 32.23
C MET A 1 20.22 -35.80 31.79
N SER A 2 20.48 -35.51 30.52
CA SER A 2 20.27 -34.20 29.89
C SER A 2 18.78 -33.95 29.59
N THR A 3 18.49 -32.72 29.15
CA THR A 3 17.21 -32.17 28.63
C THR A 3 16.29 -31.64 29.73
N ASP A 4 15.75 -30.42 29.66
CA ASP A 4 15.28 -29.71 28.47
C ASP A 4 15.40 -28.19 28.65
N GLN A 5 16.12 -27.53 27.73
CA GLN A 5 16.07 -26.09 27.57
C GLN A 5 14.71 -25.78 26.95
N SER A 6 13.73 -25.41 27.78
CA SER A 6 12.48 -24.83 27.30
C SER A 6 12.77 -23.41 26.82
N ASP A 7 13.27 -23.38 25.60
CA ASP A 7 13.58 -22.23 24.76
C ASP A 7 12.38 -21.27 24.80
N THR A 8 12.59 -20.13 25.45
CA THR A 8 11.69 -18.98 25.31
C THR A 8 11.83 -18.53 23.87
N LYS A 9 11.03 -19.13 22.97
CA LYS A 9 10.93 -18.79 21.56
C LYS A 9 10.41 -17.35 21.45
N TRP A 10 11.31 -16.41 21.64
CA TRP A 10 11.13 -15.02 21.27
C TRP A 10 10.92 -15.00 19.76
N THR A 11 9.67 -14.87 19.33
CA THR A 11 9.37 -14.55 17.94
C THR A 11 9.73 -13.08 17.74
N PRO A 12 10.77 -12.75 16.95
CA PRO A 12 11.05 -11.36 16.63
C PRO A 12 9.83 -10.75 15.94
N MET A 13 9.58 -9.45 16.12
CA MET A 13 8.57 -8.65 15.40
C MET A 13 8.79 -8.60 13.87
N THR A 14 9.50 -9.57 13.31
CA THR A 14 9.54 -9.88 11.89
C THR A 14 8.42 -10.83 11.54
N SER A 15 7.19 -10.58 12.00
CA SER A 15 6.09 -10.76 11.07
C SER A 15 6.34 -9.72 9.99
N ARG A 16 7.12 -10.09 8.96
CA ARG A 16 7.00 -9.48 7.65
C ARG A 16 5.58 -9.79 7.20
N GLU A 17 4.61 -9.09 7.76
CA GLU A 17 3.36 -8.81 7.10
C GLU A 17 3.81 -8.31 5.75
N HIS A 18 3.51 -9.12 4.73
CA HIS A 18 3.77 -8.76 3.36
C HIS A 18 3.23 -7.35 3.19
N THR A 19 4.14 -6.39 3.15
CA THR A 19 3.84 -5.10 2.57
C THR A 19 3.60 -5.41 1.11
N SER A 20 2.37 -5.79 0.78
CA SER A 20 1.94 -5.80 -0.60
C SER A 20 2.05 -4.36 -1.05
N ALA A 21 2.90 -4.10 -2.03
CA ALA A 21 3.00 -2.77 -2.60
C ALA A 21 1.62 -2.39 -3.16
N PRO A 22 1.09 -1.20 -2.81
CA PRO A 22 -0.22 -0.77 -3.28
C PRO A 22 -0.25 -0.77 -4.81
N ARG A 23 -1.43 -0.96 -5.39
CA ARG A 23 -1.64 -0.96 -6.84
C ARG A 23 -2.66 0.09 -7.21
N CYS A 24 -2.48 0.68 -8.37
CA CYS A 24 -3.47 1.54 -8.99
C CYS A 24 -4.72 0.70 -9.28
N VAL A 25 -5.89 1.12 -8.80
CA VAL A 25 -7.15 0.38 -9.05
C VAL A 25 -7.68 0.60 -10.46
N ASN A 26 -7.24 1.66 -11.14
CA ASN A 26 -7.65 1.97 -12.52
C ASN A 26 -6.91 1.15 -13.57
N CYS A 27 -5.60 0.90 -13.41
CA CYS A 27 -4.79 0.18 -14.40
C CYS A 27 -4.04 -1.04 -13.85
N GLY A 28 -4.08 -1.30 -12.54
CA GLY A 28 -3.41 -2.43 -11.90
C GLY A 28 -1.90 -2.27 -11.68
N THR A 29 -1.30 -1.18 -12.16
CA THR A 29 0.14 -0.90 -12.01
C THR A 29 0.53 -0.81 -10.54
N GLN A 30 1.64 -1.44 -10.17
CA GLN A 30 2.19 -1.33 -8.83
C GLN A 30 2.75 0.07 -8.57
N VAL A 31 2.37 0.66 -7.45
CA VAL A 31 2.82 1.97 -6.98
C VAL A 31 3.48 1.86 -5.60
N THR A 32 4.24 2.88 -5.22
CA THR A 32 4.90 2.86 -3.91
C THR A 32 3.94 3.29 -2.82
N ARG A 33 4.19 2.87 -1.57
CA ARG A 33 3.42 3.36 -0.41
C ARG A 33 3.52 4.87 -0.22
N GLN A 34 4.67 5.46 -0.56
CA GLN A 34 4.83 6.92 -0.51
C GLN A 34 3.96 7.62 -1.56
N PHE A 35 3.82 7.02 -2.74
CA PHE A 35 2.92 7.53 -3.77
C PHE A 35 1.46 7.51 -3.31
N ALA A 36 1.03 6.38 -2.73
CA ALA A 36 -0.33 6.22 -2.20
C ALA A 36 -0.69 7.25 -1.12
N ARG A 37 0.28 7.66 -0.28
CA ARG A 37 0.04 8.72 0.73
C ARG A 37 -0.21 10.10 0.14
N VAL A 38 0.27 10.38 -1.07
CA VAL A 38 0.20 11.73 -1.68
C VAL A 38 -0.92 11.81 -2.70
N PHE A 39 -1.12 10.74 -3.46
CA PHE A 39 -2.05 10.68 -4.59
C PHE A 39 -3.19 9.67 -4.39
N GLY A 40 -3.20 8.94 -3.28
CA GLY A 40 -4.28 8.05 -2.90
C GLY A 40 -5.36 8.74 -2.09
N ASP A 41 -6.44 8.01 -1.82
CA ASP A 41 -7.50 8.42 -0.92
C ASP A 41 -7.11 8.27 0.57
N ASN A 42 -8.04 8.55 1.48
CA ASN A 42 -7.85 8.40 2.94
C ASN A 42 -7.53 6.96 3.39
N ARG A 43 -7.59 5.98 2.50
CA ARG A 43 -7.28 4.57 2.75
C ARG A 43 -6.05 4.11 1.98
N ASP A 44 -5.22 5.05 1.50
CA ASP A 44 -4.05 4.78 0.65
C ASP A 44 -4.39 4.06 -0.66
N VAL A 45 -5.63 4.23 -1.18
CA VAL A 45 -6.04 3.63 -2.47
C VAL A 45 -5.73 4.60 -3.60
N VAL A 46 -4.94 4.14 -4.56
CA VAL A 46 -4.52 4.94 -5.72
C VAL A 46 -5.48 4.73 -6.88
N HIS A 47 -6.24 5.77 -7.22
CA HIS A 47 -7.19 5.76 -8.34
C HIS A 47 -6.56 6.15 -9.67
N ALA A 48 -5.42 6.84 -9.65
CA ALA A 48 -4.69 7.23 -10.85
C ALA A 48 -3.18 7.20 -10.60
N CYS A 49 -2.42 6.77 -11.60
CA CYS A 49 -0.97 6.65 -11.52
C CYS A 49 -0.32 7.19 -12.81
N PRO A 50 1.00 7.47 -12.82
CA PRO A 50 1.67 8.07 -13.97
C PRO A 50 1.63 7.23 -15.25
N GLU A 51 1.32 5.93 -15.17
CA GLU A 51 1.14 5.07 -16.34
C GLU A 51 -0.22 5.26 -17.03
N CYS A 52 -1.25 5.68 -16.30
CA CYS A 52 -2.63 5.74 -16.81
C CYS A 52 -3.25 7.13 -16.78
N ALA A 53 -2.57 8.13 -16.19
CA ALA A 53 -3.05 9.49 -16.03
C ALA A 53 -1.90 10.48 -16.05
N THR A 54 -2.20 11.73 -16.44
CA THR A 54 -1.23 12.82 -16.39
C THR A 54 -1.13 13.42 -14.97
N TYR A 55 -0.04 14.14 -14.69
CA TYR A 55 0.16 14.76 -13.38
C TYR A 55 -0.90 15.82 -13.03
N ARG A 56 -1.41 16.52 -14.04
CA ARG A 56 -2.45 17.55 -13.88
C ARG A 56 -3.76 16.94 -13.38
N GLU A 57 -4.15 15.87 -14.04
CA GLU A 57 -5.25 14.98 -13.72
C GLU A 57 -5.12 14.39 -12.30
N MET A 58 -3.94 13.86 -11.94
CA MET A 58 -3.71 13.29 -10.59
C MET A 58 -3.84 14.33 -9.47
N LYS A 59 -3.49 15.59 -9.74
CA LYS A 59 -3.62 16.69 -8.77
C LYS A 59 -5.05 17.14 -8.53
N THR A 60 -5.88 17.15 -9.56
CA THR A 60 -7.27 17.62 -9.42
C THR A 60 -8.17 16.56 -8.78
N SER A 61 -7.71 15.30 -8.71
CA SER A 61 -8.48 14.16 -8.20
C SER A 61 -9.81 13.97 -8.94
N ASP A 62 -9.91 14.49 -10.18
CA ASP A 62 -11.16 14.57 -10.95
C ASP A 62 -11.74 13.20 -11.32
N PHE A 63 -10.96 12.13 -11.18
CA PHE A 63 -11.36 10.75 -11.45
C PHE A 63 -11.86 9.98 -10.22
N ILE A 64 -11.81 10.57 -9.03
CA ILE A 64 -12.43 9.94 -7.86
C ILE A 64 -13.95 10.19 -7.96
N PRO A 65 -14.79 9.13 -8.05
CA PRO A 65 -16.23 9.29 -8.02
C PRO A 65 -16.64 10.09 -6.79
N LYS A 66 -17.61 11.00 -6.92
CA LYS A 66 -18.02 11.90 -5.81
C LYS A 66 -18.43 11.14 -4.55
N ASP A 67 -18.87 9.90 -4.69
CA ASP A 67 -19.29 9.02 -3.60
C ASP A 67 -18.12 8.38 -2.82
N ALA A 68 -16.89 8.50 -3.34
CA ALA A 68 -15.67 7.93 -2.75
C ALA A 68 -14.64 8.99 -2.28
N ARG A 69 -15.03 10.28 -2.30
CA ARG A 69 -14.18 11.41 -1.92
C ARG A 69 -14.11 11.62 -0.40
#